data_AF-A0A7S0D981-F1
#
_entry.id   AF-A0A7S0D981-F1
#
_cell.length_a   1.000
_cell.length_b   1.000
_cell.length_c   1.000
_cell.angle_alpha   90.00
_cell.angle_beta   90.00
_cell.angle_gamma   90.00
#
_symmetry.space_group_name_H-M   'P 1'
#
loop_
_entity.id
_entity.type
_entity.pdbx_description
1 polymer ?
#
loop_
_entity_poly.entity_id
_entity_poly.type
_entity_poly.pdbx_seq_one_letter_code
_entity_poly.pdbx_strand_id
1 'polypeptide(L)'
;VVKVIKGRVESDAVRRAVLEDLKGIHGGAEGSSIVDSRAIDVLVSEPMGTMLFNERMIESFLIARDRFLKPKGGQMFPRAARLHCAPFEDFTLRAEILDKATFWCSDESKDFYGIDVSVLGPEATKTYFAQPVVDAFDPNMLLADPATFEFDFLGDEVNKNGETKRRLNAEHLERLFLRADFVSKRDGVAHGLAWWFDVEFDVRNPIGSCSTRNGQNRRFLTTAPGAPTTHWFQIRLPFADPMKINRNALLETETEMIASANQSYAVTAVLKRRDSDGKSKNVSTTEKAVSGTWNLKDPYYRQLHYPQPGYTEAQTKRWYGDEAAEVRGADARFFADAERSK
;
A
#
# COMPACT_ATOMS: atom_id res chain seq x y z
N VAL A 1 31.56 -7.14 -8.93
CA VAL A 1 31.70 -7.58 -7.51
C VAL A 1 30.47 -7.12 -6.78
N VAL A 2 29.70 -8.02 -6.16
CA VAL A 2 28.56 -7.65 -5.30
C VAL A 2 29.04 -7.67 -3.86
N LYS A 3 28.99 -6.54 -3.16
CA LYS A 3 29.38 -6.45 -1.75
C LYS A 3 28.15 -6.24 -0.89
N VAL A 4 27.99 -7.09 0.11
CA VAL A 4 26.89 -7.01 1.07
C VAL A 4 27.36 -6.20 2.26
N ILE A 5 26.77 -5.02 2.45
CA ILE A 5 26.99 -4.18 3.63
C ILE A 5 25.81 -4.39 4.58
N LYS A 6 26.09 -4.95 5.76
CA LYS A 6 25.05 -5.16 6.78
C LYS A 6 24.97 -3.95 7.70
N GLY A 7 23.75 -3.53 8.03
CA GLY A 7 23.48 -2.51 9.04
C GLY A 7 22.31 -1.60 8.66
N ARG A 8 22.05 -0.63 9.54
CA ARG A 8 21.05 0.42 9.31
C ARG A 8 21.62 1.49 8.39
N VAL A 9 20.92 1.83 7.31
CA VAL A 9 21.32 2.85 6.32
C VAL A 9 21.61 4.20 6.99
N GLU A 10 20.90 4.48 8.08
CA GLU A 10 20.99 5.69 8.88
C GLU A 10 22.32 5.77 9.67
N SER A 11 22.96 4.63 9.93
CA SER A 11 24.17 4.55 10.75
C SER A 11 25.43 5.05 10.04
N ASP A 12 26.32 5.69 10.81
CA ASP A 12 27.64 6.11 10.31
C ASP A 12 28.55 4.92 9.99
N ALA A 13 28.29 3.74 10.57
CA ALA A 13 29.01 2.51 10.24
C ALA A 13 28.72 2.08 8.79
N VAL A 14 27.45 2.05 8.39
CA VAL A 14 27.07 1.75 6.99
C VAL A 14 27.60 2.82 6.05
N ARG A 15 27.49 4.10 6.41
CA ARG A 15 28.06 5.20 5.60
C ARG A 15 29.55 5.01 5.34
N ARG A 16 30.34 4.68 6.37
CA ARG A 16 31.78 4.42 6.23
C ARG A 16 32.06 3.21 5.34
N ALA A 17 31.34 2.11 5.55
CA ALA A 17 31.50 0.89 4.75
C ALA A 17 31.19 1.12 3.26
N VAL A 18 30.17 1.92 2.93
CA VAL A 18 29.83 2.31 1.55
C VAL A 18 30.96 3.16 0.94
N LEU A 19 31.46 4.15 1.68
CA LEU A 19 32.55 5.02 1.22
C LEU A 19 33.87 4.26 0.98
N GLU A 20 34.22 3.32 1.86
CA GLU A 20 35.38 2.45 1.70
C GLU A 20 35.26 1.57 0.45
N ASP A 21 34.06 1.07 0.17
CA ASP A 21 33.83 0.29 -1.05
C ASP A 21 33.95 1.14 -2.32
N LEU A 22 33.35 2.33 -2.31
CA LEU A 22 33.46 3.27 -3.41
C LEU A 22 34.92 3.66 -3.69
N LYS A 23 35.74 3.85 -2.65
CA LYS A 23 37.20 4.09 -2.80
C LYS A 23 37.91 2.93 -3.48
N GLY A 24 37.57 1.68 -3.12
CA GLY A 24 38.13 0.49 -3.75
C GLY A 24 37.77 0.37 -5.23
N ILE A 25 36.53 0.72 -5.61
CA ILE A 25 36.03 0.66 -6.99
C ILE A 25 36.64 1.75 -7.87
N HIS A 26 36.82 2.97 -7.34
CA HIS A 26 37.38 4.10 -8.11
C HIS A 26 38.92 4.07 -8.21
N GLY A 27 39.57 2.99 -7.75
CA GLY A 27 40.99 2.75 -7.92
C GLY A 27 41.86 3.77 -7.16
N GLY A 28 41.82 3.71 -5.83
CA GLY A 28 42.62 4.58 -4.97
C GLY A 28 44.11 4.54 -5.29
N ALA A 29 44.56 5.47 -6.15
CA ALA A 29 45.88 6.03 -6.04
C ALA A 29 45.93 6.79 -4.71
N GLU A 30 46.92 6.48 -3.89
CA GLU A 30 47.24 7.24 -2.68
C GLU A 30 47.35 8.72 -3.04
N GLY A 31 46.33 9.52 -2.69
CA GLY A 31 46.35 10.97 -2.89
C GLY A 31 45.08 11.63 -3.42
N SER A 32 44.05 10.90 -3.88
CA SER A 32 42.81 11.56 -4.34
C SER A 32 41.83 11.85 -3.19
N SER A 33 41.63 13.15 -2.96
CA SER A 33 40.81 13.78 -1.94
C SER A 33 39.32 13.49 -2.08
N ILE A 34 38.69 13.03 -0.99
CA ILE A 34 37.24 13.04 -0.73
C ILE A 34 36.40 12.33 -1.82
N VAL A 35 36.10 11.05 -1.60
CA VAL A 35 35.03 10.36 -2.35
C VAL A 35 33.70 10.98 -1.93
N ASP A 36 33.00 11.61 -2.89
CA ASP A 36 31.63 12.07 -2.71
C ASP A 36 30.76 10.86 -2.33
N SER A 37 30.01 10.97 -1.21
CA SER A 37 29.10 9.91 -0.81
C SER A 37 28.02 9.66 -1.87
N ARG A 38 27.68 10.68 -2.68
CA ARG A 38 26.69 10.60 -3.76
C ARG A 38 27.28 10.09 -5.09
N ALA A 39 27.84 8.89 -5.07
CA ALA A 39 28.48 8.28 -6.23
C ALA A 39 27.75 7.04 -6.78
N ILE A 40 26.57 6.68 -6.27
CA ILE A 40 25.79 5.52 -6.73
C ILE A 40 24.92 5.90 -7.94
N ASP A 41 25.04 5.15 -9.03
CA ASP A 41 24.22 5.31 -10.24
C ASP A 41 22.80 4.74 -10.10
N VAL A 42 22.68 3.58 -9.46
CA VAL A 42 21.41 2.84 -9.35
C VAL A 42 21.22 2.35 -7.93
N LEU A 43 20.07 2.64 -7.34
CA LEU A 43 19.66 2.17 -6.03
C LEU A 43 18.46 1.23 -6.20
N VAL A 44 18.63 -0.01 -5.75
CA VAL A 44 17.59 -1.05 -5.84
C VAL A 44 17.23 -1.49 -4.43
N SER A 45 15.93 -1.58 -4.15
CA SER A 45 15.42 -2.13 -2.90
C SER A 45 14.05 -2.76 -3.14
N GLU A 46 13.64 -3.61 -2.23
CA GLU A 46 12.25 -4.01 -2.02
C GLU A 46 11.83 -3.40 -0.68
N PRO A 47 11.36 -2.14 -0.64
CA PRO A 47 11.04 -1.46 0.61
C PRO A 47 9.54 -1.48 0.95
N MET A 48 8.72 -2.29 0.28
CA MET A 48 7.26 -2.22 0.42
C MET A 48 6.78 -3.11 1.58
N GLY A 49 5.98 -2.54 2.47
CA GLY A 49 5.22 -3.29 3.47
C GLY A 49 3.74 -3.43 3.09
N THR A 50 2.94 -3.98 4.00
CA THR A 50 1.48 -3.93 3.88
C THR A 50 1.00 -2.47 3.79
N MET A 51 -0.03 -2.22 2.98
CA MET A 51 -0.51 -0.86 2.69
C MET A 51 0.63 0.07 2.19
N LEU A 52 1.61 -0.49 1.47
CA LEU A 52 2.84 0.14 0.96
C LEU A 52 3.86 0.57 2.02
N PHE A 53 3.41 1.26 3.07
CA PHE A 53 4.29 1.97 4.01
C PHE A 53 4.59 1.23 5.31
N ASN A 54 3.88 0.15 5.65
CA ASN A 54 4.15 -0.59 6.89
C ASN A 54 5.61 -1.07 6.94
N GLU A 55 6.14 -1.32 8.14
CA GLU A 55 7.57 -1.57 8.41
C GLU A 55 8.48 -0.34 8.23
N ARG A 56 7.95 0.76 7.67
CA ARG A 56 8.65 2.05 7.49
C ARG A 56 9.95 1.95 6.68
N MET A 57 10.11 0.91 5.85
CA MET A 57 11.34 0.68 5.07
C MET A 57 11.55 1.71 3.95
N ILE A 58 10.47 2.33 3.45
CA ILE A 58 10.57 3.40 2.45
C ILE A 58 11.35 4.60 3.00
N GLU A 59 11.32 4.87 4.30
CA GLU A 59 12.13 5.95 4.90
C GLU A 59 13.62 5.69 4.70
N SER A 60 14.08 4.48 5.01
CA SER A 60 15.47 4.08 4.78
C SER A 60 15.84 4.14 3.29
N PHE A 61 14.91 3.80 2.39
CA PHE A 61 15.10 3.90 0.94
C PHE A 61 15.30 5.35 0.48
N LEU A 62 14.50 6.28 1.00
CA LEU A 62 14.62 7.72 0.72
C LEU A 62 15.90 8.32 1.35
N ILE A 63 16.27 7.88 2.55
CA ILE A 63 17.53 8.28 3.21
C ILE A 63 18.74 7.78 2.42
N ALA A 64 18.70 6.53 1.91
CA ALA A 64 19.76 5.97 1.08
C ALA A 64 19.92 6.76 -0.22
N ARG A 65 18.81 7.13 -0.87
CA ARG A 65 18.79 8.02 -2.03
C ARG A 65 19.47 9.35 -1.71
N ASP A 66 19.11 9.97 -0.61
CA ASP A 66 19.63 11.30 -0.25
C ASP A 66 21.10 11.28 0.15
N ARG A 67 21.59 10.17 0.69
CA ARG A 67 22.99 10.03 1.10
C ARG A 67 23.91 9.58 -0.02
N PHE A 68 23.45 8.67 -0.87
CA PHE A 68 24.35 7.88 -1.73
C PHE A 68 24.06 7.98 -3.23
N LEU A 69 22.83 8.30 -3.64
CA LEU A 69 22.49 8.35 -5.05
C LEU A 69 23.02 9.64 -5.69
N LYS A 70 23.57 9.52 -6.91
CA LYS A 70 23.96 10.67 -7.73
C LYS A 70 22.76 11.58 -7.97
N PRO A 71 22.85 12.90 -7.76
CA PRO A 71 21.75 13.83 -8.02
C PRO A 71 21.35 13.88 -9.49
N LYS A 72 22.33 13.78 -10.39
CA LYS A 72 22.11 13.77 -11.84
C LYS A 72 22.34 12.37 -12.37
N GLY A 73 21.38 11.85 -13.12
CA GLY A 73 21.46 10.53 -13.75
C GLY A 73 21.24 9.34 -12.81
N GLY A 74 21.09 9.58 -11.49
CA GLY A 74 20.75 8.53 -10.53
C GLY A 74 19.38 7.91 -10.83
N GLN A 75 19.27 6.60 -10.62
CA GLN A 75 18.05 5.82 -10.81
C GLN A 75 17.66 5.06 -9.55
N MET A 76 16.36 4.85 -9.36
CA MET A 76 15.80 4.09 -8.25
C MET A 76 14.87 3.00 -8.75
N PHE A 77 14.94 1.83 -8.13
CA PHE A 77 14.06 0.68 -8.38
C PHE A 77 13.55 0.15 -7.04
N PRO A 78 12.24 0.26 -6.75
CA PRO A 78 11.21 0.92 -7.57
C PRO A 78 11.43 2.44 -7.70
N ARG A 79 10.97 3.02 -8.81
CA ARG A 79 11.03 4.47 -9.08
C ARG A 79 9.91 5.22 -8.36
N ALA A 80 8.71 4.66 -8.45
CA ALA A 80 7.50 5.25 -7.92
C ALA A 80 6.59 4.16 -7.39
N ALA A 81 5.64 4.55 -6.56
CA ALA A 81 4.58 3.69 -6.07
C ALA A 81 3.22 4.35 -6.22
N ARG A 82 2.20 3.52 -6.34
CA ARG A 82 0.79 3.91 -6.36
C ARG A 82 0.11 3.20 -5.20
N LEU A 83 -0.51 3.95 -4.30
CA LEU A 83 -1.40 3.39 -3.29
C LEU A 83 -2.84 3.60 -3.75
N HIS A 84 -3.64 2.55 -3.73
CA HIS A 84 -5.01 2.57 -4.17
C HIS A 84 -5.96 2.37 -2.99
N CYS A 85 -7.13 2.99 -3.07
CA CYS A 85 -8.19 2.87 -2.05
C CYS A 85 -9.56 2.76 -2.72
N ALA A 86 -10.43 1.91 -2.19
CA ALA A 86 -11.84 1.85 -2.60
C ALA A 86 -12.74 1.38 -1.44
N PRO A 87 -13.98 1.88 -1.32
CA PRO A 87 -14.96 1.32 -0.39
C PRO A 87 -15.37 -0.10 -0.82
N PHE A 88 -15.55 -1.00 0.14
CA PHE A 88 -15.95 -2.39 -0.12
C PHE A 88 -17.18 -2.82 0.68
N GLU A 89 -17.85 -3.85 0.19
CA GLU A 89 -18.94 -4.55 0.86
C GLU A 89 -18.56 -6.01 1.12
N ASP A 90 -18.57 -6.41 2.40
CA ASP A 90 -18.39 -7.80 2.81
C ASP A 90 -19.15 -8.08 4.12
N PHE A 91 -20.36 -8.63 3.99
CA PHE A 91 -21.19 -9.00 5.13
C PHE A 91 -20.58 -10.15 5.94
N THR A 92 -19.87 -11.06 5.29
CA THR A 92 -19.28 -12.25 5.91
C THR A 92 -18.14 -11.83 6.83
N LEU A 93 -17.22 -10.98 6.33
CA LEU A 93 -16.14 -10.44 7.15
C LEU A 93 -16.68 -9.72 8.39
N ARG A 94 -17.71 -8.87 8.21
CA ARG A 94 -18.29 -8.16 9.35
C ARG A 94 -18.93 -9.12 10.36
N ALA A 95 -19.66 -10.12 9.88
CA ALA A 95 -20.26 -11.13 10.74
C ALA A 95 -19.19 -11.92 11.53
N GLU A 96 -18.08 -12.30 10.89
CA GLU A 96 -16.97 -12.99 11.54
C GLU A 96 -16.29 -12.13 12.63
N ILE A 97 -16.10 -10.83 12.38
CA ILE A 97 -15.52 -9.92 13.38
C ILE A 97 -16.45 -9.80 14.59
N LEU A 98 -17.76 -9.69 14.35
CA LEU A 98 -18.74 -9.65 15.43
C LEU A 98 -18.85 -10.98 16.18
N ASP A 99 -18.75 -12.10 15.47
CA ASP A 99 -18.81 -13.43 16.08
C ASP A 99 -17.68 -13.64 17.09
N LYS A 100 -16.47 -13.17 16.79
CA LYS A 100 -15.35 -13.14 17.75
C LYS A 100 -15.67 -12.30 18.99
N ALA A 101 -16.42 -11.22 18.83
CA ALA A 101 -16.82 -10.36 19.93
C ALA A 101 -17.94 -10.97 20.79
N THR A 102 -18.74 -11.90 20.24
CA THR A 102 -19.86 -12.54 20.94
C THR A 102 -19.44 -13.18 22.26
N PHE A 103 -18.26 -13.80 22.33
CA PHE A 103 -17.72 -14.39 23.56
C PHE A 103 -17.64 -13.39 24.73
N TRP A 104 -17.48 -12.09 24.44
CA TRP A 104 -17.39 -11.04 25.46
C TRP A 104 -18.71 -10.32 25.70
N CYS A 105 -19.72 -10.54 24.86
CA CYS A 105 -20.99 -9.82 24.89
C CYS A 105 -22.17 -10.71 25.31
N SER A 106 -21.98 -12.02 25.40
CA SER A 106 -23.03 -12.98 25.72
C SER A 106 -23.39 -13.02 27.21
N ASP A 107 -24.57 -13.53 27.54
CA ASP A 107 -24.97 -13.77 28.93
C ASP A 107 -24.09 -14.84 29.61
N GLU A 108 -23.53 -15.77 28.84
CA GLU A 108 -22.60 -16.81 29.32
C GLU A 108 -21.30 -16.19 29.85
N SER A 109 -20.94 -15.01 29.34
CA SER A 109 -19.73 -14.25 29.73
C SER A 109 -19.85 -13.60 31.11
N LYS A 110 -21.05 -13.54 31.70
CA LYS A 110 -21.29 -12.99 33.04
C LYS A 110 -20.82 -13.90 34.16
N ASP A 111 -20.67 -15.19 33.88
CA ASP A 111 -20.16 -16.18 34.83
C ASP A 111 -19.13 -17.09 34.16
N PHE A 112 -18.05 -16.47 33.68
CA PHE A 112 -16.91 -17.21 33.17
C PHE A 112 -16.06 -17.70 34.35
N TYR A 113 -16.37 -18.90 34.85
CA TYR A 113 -15.72 -19.51 36.02
C TYR A 113 -15.81 -18.64 37.30
N GLY A 114 -16.95 -18.03 37.56
CA GLY A 114 -17.16 -17.15 38.72
C GLY A 114 -16.71 -15.70 38.51
N ILE A 115 -16.33 -15.32 37.28
CA ILE A 115 -15.88 -13.97 36.93
C ILE A 115 -16.75 -13.42 35.81
N ASP A 116 -17.30 -12.22 36.01
CA ASP A 116 -18.00 -11.47 34.96
C ASP A 116 -16.98 -10.80 34.03
N VAL A 117 -16.81 -11.37 32.84
CA VAL A 117 -15.97 -10.80 31.77
C VAL A 117 -16.77 -10.04 30.72
N SER A 118 -18.11 -10.00 30.84
CA SER A 118 -18.99 -9.34 29.88
C SER A 118 -18.76 -7.82 29.82
N VAL A 119 -18.22 -7.25 30.91
CA VAL A 119 -17.80 -5.84 30.99
C VAL A 119 -16.74 -5.46 29.95
N LEU A 120 -16.01 -6.43 29.40
CA LEU A 120 -15.00 -6.23 28.35
C LEU A 120 -15.59 -6.19 26.94
N GLY A 121 -16.87 -6.56 26.76
CA GLY A 121 -17.53 -6.65 25.45
C GLY A 121 -17.36 -5.43 24.54
N PRO A 122 -17.62 -4.20 25.02
CA PRO A 122 -17.46 -3.00 24.20
C PRO A 122 -16.03 -2.78 23.72
N GLU A 123 -15.03 -2.93 24.61
CA GLU A 123 -13.62 -2.76 24.23
C GLU A 123 -13.13 -3.91 23.35
N ALA A 124 -13.54 -5.16 23.61
CA ALA A 124 -13.19 -6.30 22.76
C ALA A 124 -13.73 -6.12 21.33
N THR A 125 -14.99 -5.72 21.19
CA THR A 125 -15.61 -5.42 19.88
C THR A 125 -14.81 -4.36 19.13
N LYS A 126 -14.49 -3.25 19.81
CA LYS A 126 -13.68 -2.16 19.26
C LYS A 126 -12.27 -2.63 18.87
N THR A 127 -11.62 -3.47 19.68
CA THR A 127 -10.30 -4.03 19.38
C THR A 127 -10.35 -4.93 18.14
N TYR A 128 -11.35 -5.80 17.99
CA TYR A 128 -11.48 -6.63 16.80
C TYR A 128 -11.69 -5.80 15.52
N PHE A 129 -12.49 -4.72 15.58
CA PHE A 129 -12.63 -3.80 14.44
C PHE A 129 -11.38 -2.93 14.20
N ALA A 130 -10.52 -2.74 15.20
CA ALA A 130 -9.27 -2.00 15.06
C ALA A 130 -8.14 -2.81 14.39
N GLN A 131 -8.35 -4.09 14.10
CA GLN A 131 -7.40 -4.93 13.37
C GLN A 131 -7.59 -4.75 11.85
N PRO A 132 -6.56 -4.28 11.12
CA PRO A 132 -6.55 -4.36 9.66
C PRO A 132 -6.62 -5.82 9.22
N VAL A 133 -7.44 -6.11 8.23
CA VAL A 133 -7.60 -7.48 7.70
C VAL A 133 -6.68 -7.66 6.50
N VAL A 134 -5.82 -8.68 6.57
CA VAL A 134 -4.89 -9.04 5.49
C VAL A 134 -5.43 -10.28 4.79
N ASP A 135 -5.96 -10.11 3.58
CA ASP A 135 -6.38 -11.21 2.71
C ASP A 135 -6.56 -10.79 1.25
N ALA A 136 -6.81 -11.79 0.40
CA ALA A 136 -7.22 -11.60 -0.98
C ALA A 136 -8.74 -11.60 -1.07
N PHE A 137 -9.30 -10.71 -1.89
CA PHE A 137 -10.76 -10.61 -2.08
C PHE A 137 -11.13 -10.39 -3.55
N ASP A 138 -12.39 -10.69 -3.88
CA ASP A 138 -12.93 -10.50 -5.23
C ASP A 138 -13.13 -9.00 -5.53
N PRO A 139 -12.59 -8.45 -6.63
CA PRO A 139 -12.79 -7.05 -7.03
C PRO A 139 -14.25 -6.60 -7.11
N ASN A 140 -15.20 -7.51 -7.32
CA ASN A 140 -16.64 -7.21 -7.35
C ASN A 140 -17.20 -6.77 -5.99
N MET A 141 -16.47 -7.02 -4.91
CA MET A 141 -16.80 -6.49 -3.57
C MET A 141 -16.61 -4.98 -3.47
N LEU A 142 -15.86 -4.37 -4.39
CA LEU A 142 -15.66 -2.91 -4.42
C LEU A 142 -16.95 -2.20 -4.86
N LEU A 143 -17.27 -1.12 -4.15
CA LEU A 143 -18.48 -0.31 -4.40
C LEU A 143 -18.23 0.83 -5.41
N ALA A 144 -16.98 1.19 -5.64
CA ALA A 144 -16.58 2.27 -6.54
C ALA A 144 -15.26 1.93 -7.27
N ASP A 145 -14.93 2.72 -8.29
CA ASP A 145 -13.57 2.71 -8.85
C ASP A 145 -12.55 3.14 -7.79
N PRO A 146 -11.34 2.57 -7.79
CA PRO A 146 -10.31 2.95 -6.85
C PRO A 146 -9.79 4.36 -7.12
N ALA A 147 -9.54 5.10 -6.05
CA ALA A 147 -8.71 6.29 -6.10
C ALA A 147 -7.24 5.91 -5.96
N THR A 148 -6.35 6.67 -6.62
CA THR A 148 -4.92 6.39 -6.66
C THR A 148 -4.11 7.56 -6.13
N PHE A 149 -3.18 7.27 -5.23
CA PHE A 149 -2.19 8.21 -4.69
C PHE A 149 -0.81 7.85 -5.24
N GLU A 150 -0.15 8.79 -5.93
CA GLU A 150 1.16 8.55 -6.54
C GLU A 150 2.31 9.11 -5.70
N PHE A 151 3.32 8.28 -5.47
CA PHE A 151 4.54 8.61 -4.72
C PHE A 151 5.76 8.43 -5.62
N ASP A 152 6.43 9.53 -5.95
CA ASP A 152 7.70 9.50 -6.68
C ASP A 152 8.86 9.44 -5.69
N PHE A 153 9.60 8.33 -5.69
CA PHE A 153 10.74 8.13 -4.80
C PHE A 153 12.01 8.80 -5.32
N LEU A 154 12.16 8.97 -6.63
CA LEU A 154 13.38 9.57 -7.19
C LEU A 154 13.38 11.09 -6.96
N GLY A 155 12.26 11.71 -7.35
CA GLY A 155 11.94 13.12 -7.15
C GLY A 155 13.04 14.07 -7.60
N ASP A 156 12.99 14.47 -8.87
CA ASP A 156 13.65 15.67 -9.42
C ASP A 156 13.13 15.85 -10.85
N GLU A 157 11.88 16.28 -11.01
CA GLU A 157 11.43 16.96 -12.23
C GLU A 157 11.19 18.41 -11.86
N VAL A 158 12.12 19.28 -12.23
CA VAL A 158 11.77 20.66 -12.53
C VAL A 158 10.73 20.52 -13.63
N ASN A 159 9.46 20.80 -13.31
CA ASN A 159 8.42 20.84 -14.33
C ASN A 159 8.89 21.81 -15.43
N LYS A 160 8.47 21.61 -16.68
CA LYS A 160 8.78 22.54 -17.80
C LYS A 160 8.43 24.01 -17.48
N ASN A 161 7.62 24.22 -16.44
CA ASN A 161 7.14 25.50 -15.93
C ASN A 161 8.01 26.10 -14.81
N GLY A 162 9.12 25.46 -14.42
CA GLY A 162 10.01 25.95 -13.34
C GLY A 162 9.51 25.69 -11.91
N GLU A 163 8.36 25.03 -11.76
CA GLU A 163 7.83 24.63 -10.46
C GLU A 163 8.56 23.39 -9.94
N THR A 164 9.26 23.53 -8.81
CA THR A 164 9.88 22.41 -8.11
C THR A 164 8.81 21.64 -7.36
N LYS A 165 8.36 20.49 -7.87
CA LYS A 165 7.55 19.55 -7.08
C LYS A 165 8.37 19.17 -5.84
N ARG A 166 7.83 19.40 -4.63
CA ARG A 166 8.53 19.08 -3.39
C ARG A 166 8.89 17.59 -3.38
N ARG A 167 10.18 17.31 -3.29
CA ARG A 167 10.73 15.95 -3.28
C ARG A 167 10.24 15.18 -2.05
N LEU A 168 9.73 13.96 -2.23
CA LEU A 168 9.33 13.10 -1.11
C LEU A 168 10.56 12.77 -0.26
N ASN A 169 10.46 12.87 1.07
CA ASN A 169 11.54 12.60 2.02
C ASN A 169 10.97 11.74 3.16
N ALA A 170 11.83 11.27 4.07
CA ALA A 170 11.39 10.42 5.19
C ALA A 170 10.41 11.14 6.14
N GLU A 171 10.61 12.44 6.39
CA GLU A 171 9.74 13.25 7.27
C GLU A 171 8.30 13.31 6.74
N HIS A 172 8.10 13.39 5.42
CA HIS A 172 6.76 13.35 4.82
C HIS A 172 6.03 12.02 5.10
N LEU A 173 6.76 10.95 5.41
CA LEU A 173 6.17 9.66 5.74
C LEU A 173 5.85 9.51 7.23
N GLU A 174 6.24 10.45 8.10
CA GLU A 174 5.84 10.41 9.51
C GLU A 174 4.34 10.63 9.70
N ARG A 175 3.72 11.40 8.79
CA ARG A 175 2.28 11.68 8.79
C ARG A 175 1.77 11.87 7.36
N LEU A 176 0.94 10.94 6.91
CA LEU A 176 0.33 10.97 5.58
C LEU A 176 -1.15 11.35 5.68
N PHE A 177 -1.57 12.29 4.84
CA PHE A 177 -2.97 12.66 4.66
C PHE A 177 -3.41 12.31 3.24
N LEU A 178 -4.31 11.35 3.12
CA LEU A 178 -4.81 10.80 1.87
C LEU A 178 -6.29 11.12 1.75
N ARG A 179 -6.64 11.96 0.77
CA ARG A 179 -8.02 12.36 0.49
C ARG A 179 -8.44 11.91 -0.89
N ALA A 180 -9.58 11.25 -0.99
CA ALA A 180 -10.09 10.73 -2.24
C ALA A 180 -11.61 10.85 -2.31
N ASP A 181 -12.09 11.05 -3.53
CA ASP A 181 -13.51 11.04 -3.86
C ASP A 181 -13.84 9.78 -4.65
N PHE A 182 -15.05 9.26 -4.42
CA PHE A 182 -15.58 8.12 -5.15
C PHE A 182 -16.98 8.43 -5.69
N VAL A 183 -17.31 7.75 -6.77
CA VAL A 183 -18.69 7.64 -7.25
C VAL A 183 -19.11 6.19 -7.12
N SER A 184 -20.13 5.92 -6.31
CA SER A 184 -20.61 4.55 -6.13
C SER A 184 -21.18 4.00 -7.43
N LYS A 185 -20.78 2.79 -7.82
CA LYS A 185 -21.27 2.11 -9.04
C LYS A 185 -22.61 1.41 -8.84
N ARG A 186 -22.95 1.05 -7.59
CA ARG A 186 -24.13 0.27 -7.24
C ARG A 186 -24.67 0.64 -5.86
N ASP A 187 -25.91 0.23 -5.60
CA ASP A 187 -26.43 0.22 -4.23
C ASP A 187 -25.68 -0.84 -3.42
N GLY A 188 -25.46 -0.58 -2.14
CA GLY A 188 -24.78 -1.52 -1.25
C GLY A 188 -24.53 -0.96 0.14
N VAL A 189 -23.72 -1.67 0.90
CA VAL A 189 -23.35 -1.35 2.28
C VAL A 189 -21.81 -1.31 2.37
N ALA A 190 -21.25 -0.12 2.55
CA ALA A 190 -19.82 0.04 2.82
C ALA A 190 -19.50 -0.49 4.21
N HIS A 191 -18.81 -1.62 4.22
CA HIS A 191 -18.28 -2.25 5.42
C HIS A 191 -16.89 -1.74 5.78
N GLY A 192 -16.20 -1.06 4.87
CA GLY A 192 -14.84 -0.55 5.12
C GLY A 192 -14.19 0.04 3.88
N LEU A 193 -12.87 0.29 4.00
CA LEU A 193 -11.99 0.71 2.91
C LEU A 193 -10.96 -0.37 2.61
N ALA A 194 -10.79 -0.71 1.34
CA ALA A 194 -9.79 -1.66 0.86
C ALA A 194 -8.61 -0.90 0.24
N TRP A 195 -7.41 -1.42 0.46
CA TRP A 195 -6.15 -0.81 0.08
C TRP A 195 -5.19 -1.83 -0.54
N TRP A 196 -4.50 -1.41 -1.58
CA TRP A 196 -3.45 -2.17 -2.26
C TRP A 196 -2.50 -1.21 -2.94
N PHE A 197 -1.38 -1.70 -3.45
CA PHE A 197 -0.38 -0.86 -4.11
C PHE A 197 0.20 -1.48 -5.37
N ASP A 198 0.70 -0.60 -6.23
CA ASP A 198 1.59 -0.97 -7.33
C ASP A 198 2.93 -0.25 -7.15
N VAL A 199 4.00 -0.86 -7.64
CA VAL A 199 5.29 -0.17 -7.78
C VAL A 199 5.77 -0.21 -9.22
N GLU A 200 6.29 0.93 -9.67
CA GLU A 200 6.77 1.14 -11.03
C GLU A 200 8.30 1.04 -11.07
N PHE A 201 8.78 0.20 -11.99
CA PHE A 201 10.18 0.11 -12.36
C PHE A 201 10.34 0.77 -13.74
N ASP A 202 10.96 1.94 -13.77
CA ASP A 202 11.16 2.73 -14.99
C ASP A 202 12.58 3.30 -15.04
N VAL A 203 13.20 3.27 -16.22
CA VAL A 203 14.57 3.70 -16.46
C VAL A 203 14.54 5.14 -16.99
N ARG A 204 15.24 6.06 -16.31
CA ARG A 204 15.39 7.44 -16.82
C ARG A 204 16.43 7.46 -17.95
N ASN A 205 16.04 7.90 -19.15
CA ASN A 205 16.99 8.11 -20.24
C ASN A 205 17.69 9.49 -20.06
N PRO A 206 19.04 9.58 -20.05
CA PRO A 206 19.77 10.81 -19.70
C PRO A 206 19.55 12.02 -20.62
N ILE A 207 18.96 11.85 -21.80
CA ILE A 207 18.83 12.90 -22.83
C ILE A 207 17.49 13.67 -22.71
N GLY A 208 16.76 13.53 -21.60
CA GLY A 208 15.56 14.36 -21.32
C GLY A 208 14.43 14.22 -22.33
N SER A 209 14.52 13.26 -23.24
CA SER A 209 13.57 13.00 -24.30
C SER A 209 13.40 11.50 -24.42
N CYS A 210 12.14 11.08 -24.35
CA CYS A 210 11.67 9.72 -24.52
C CYS A 210 11.98 8.79 -23.32
N SER A 211 10.95 8.53 -22.51
CA SER A 211 10.55 7.13 -22.28
C SER A 211 10.78 6.40 -23.62
N THR A 212 11.73 5.47 -23.63
CA THR A 212 12.12 4.69 -24.81
C THR A 212 10.90 4.41 -25.68
N ARG A 213 10.94 4.76 -26.97
CA ARG A 213 9.91 4.52 -28.01
C ARG A 213 8.77 3.63 -27.49
N ASN A 214 7.65 4.24 -27.09
CA ASN A 214 6.41 3.56 -26.67
C ASN A 214 6.39 2.88 -25.28
N GLY A 215 7.15 3.31 -24.27
CA GLY A 215 6.98 2.83 -22.88
C GLY A 215 7.31 1.36 -22.63
N GLN A 216 8.00 0.70 -23.58
CA GLN A 216 8.20 -0.76 -23.61
C GLN A 216 9.01 -1.35 -22.44
N ASN A 217 9.70 -0.53 -21.65
CA ASN A 217 10.53 -0.98 -20.53
C ASN A 217 9.95 -0.65 -19.15
N ARG A 218 8.77 -0.04 -19.06
CA ARG A 218 8.07 0.10 -17.78
C ARG A 218 7.58 -1.26 -17.32
N ARG A 219 7.87 -1.59 -16.07
CA ARG A 219 7.39 -2.81 -15.42
C ARG A 219 6.67 -2.43 -14.14
N PHE A 220 5.60 -3.14 -13.86
CA PHE A 220 4.82 -2.96 -12.64
C PHE A 220 4.81 -4.25 -11.84
N LEU A 221 5.01 -4.12 -10.54
CA LEU A 221 4.58 -5.14 -9.59
C LEU A 221 3.29 -4.61 -8.98
N THR A 222 2.21 -5.37 -9.12
CA THR A 222 0.88 -5.02 -8.62
C THR A 222 0.47 -5.97 -7.52
N THR A 223 -0.22 -5.43 -6.51
CA THR A 223 -0.91 -6.19 -5.46
C THR A 223 -2.42 -6.03 -5.55
N ALA A 224 -2.94 -5.57 -6.70
CA ALA A 224 -4.35 -5.32 -6.89
C ALA A 224 -5.22 -6.58 -6.69
N PRO A 225 -6.44 -6.44 -6.15
CA PRO A 225 -7.38 -7.55 -6.11
C PRO A 225 -7.67 -8.03 -7.53
N GLY A 226 -7.83 -9.35 -7.71
CA GLY A 226 -8.03 -9.98 -9.01
C GLY A 226 -6.75 -10.25 -9.82
N ALA A 227 -5.62 -9.65 -9.46
CA ALA A 227 -4.30 -10.06 -9.95
C ALA A 227 -3.81 -11.33 -9.20
N PRO A 228 -2.76 -12.02 -9.69
CA PRO A 228 -2.13 -13.11 -8.93
C PRO A 228 -1.73 -12.66 -7.53
N THR A 229 -2.21 -13.38 -6.51
CA THR A 229 -2.04 -12.99 -5.11
C THR A 229 -0.55 -12.94 -4.73
N THR A 230 -0.12 -11.85 -4.11
CA THR A 230 1.24 -11.72 -3.56
C THR A 230 1.25 -11.96 -2.06
N HIS A 231 2.44 -12.11 -1.46
CA HIS A 231 2.54 -12.28 0.00
C HIS A 231 2.10 -11.05 0.81
N TRP A 232 1.98 -9.88 0.17
CA TRP A 232 1.42 -8.67 0.78
C TRP A 232 -0.10 -8.70 0.86
N PHE A 233 -0.76 -9.53 0.04
CA PHE A 233 -2.22 -9.54 -0.14
C PHE A 233 -2.77 -8.12 -0.38
N GLN A 234 -4.01 -7.87 0.04
CA GLN A 234 -4.58 -6.54 0.19
C GLN A 234 -4.87 -6.28 1.67
N ILE A 235 -5.13 -5.01 2.00
CA ILE A 235 -5.52 -4.59 3.36
C ILE A 235 -6.95 -4.09 3.32
N ARG A 236 -7.79 -4.60 4.21
CA ARG A 236 -9.16 -4.11 4.41
C ARG A 236 -9.31 -3.53 5.81
N LEU A 237 -9.89 -2.34 5.89
CA LEU A 237 -10.11 -1.57 7.11
C LEU A 237 -11.62 -1.54 7.39
N PRO A 238 -12.16 -2.50 8.16
CA PRO A 238 -13.59 -2.60 8.41
C PRO A 238 -14.06 -1.55 9.41
N PHE A 239 -15.15 -0.86 9.10
CA PHE A 239 -15.86 0.00 10.04
C PHE A 239 -16.72 -0.84 10.99
N ALA A 240 -16.77 -0.45 12.27
CA ALA A 240 -17.68 -1.07 13.24
C ALA A 240 -19.15 -0.91 12.80
N ASP A 241 -19.49 0.31 12.41
CA ASP A 241 -20.78 0.69 11.86
C ASP A 241 -20.69 0.85 10.34
N PRO A 242 -21.40 0.03 9.56
CA PRO A 242 -21.35 0.12 8.11
C PRO A 242 -22.25 1.26 7.59
N MET A 243 -21.93 1.79 6.40
CA MET A 243 -22.70 2.86 5.77
C MET A 243 -23.49 2.33 4.57
N LYS A 244 -24.82 2.51 4.55
CA LYS A 244 -25.61 2.27 3.33
C LYS A 244 -25.22 3.29 2.26
N ILE A 245 -25.07 2.85 1.02
CA ILE A 245 -24.68 3.67 -0.12
C ILE A 245 -25.63 3.41 -1.27
N ASN A 246 -26.07 4.48 -1.91
CA ASN A 246 -26.86 4.42 -3.13
C ASN A 246 -25.95 4.50 -4.36
N ARG A 247 -26.39 3.93 -5.47
CA ARG A 247 -25.77 4.08 -6.78
C ARG A 247 -25.63 5.56 -7.13
N ASN A 248 -24.50 5.92 -7.72
CA ASN A 248 -24.11 7.28 -8.07
C ASN A 248 -23.97 8.24 -6.87
N ALA A 249 -23.96 7.74 -5.63
CA ALA A 249 -23.63 8.57 -4.48
C ALA A 249 -22.18 9.06 -4.58
N LEU A 250 -22.00 10.36 -4.30
CA LEU A 250 -20.69 10.96 -4.15
C LEU A 250 -20.19 10.68 -2.74
N LEU A 251 -19.03 10.05 -2.65
CA LEU A 251 -18.40 9.71 -1.38
C LEU A 251 -17.05 10.40 -1.30
N GLU A 252 -16.65 10.75 -0.09
CA GLU A 252 -15.37 11.35 0.20
C GLU A 252 -14.73 10.58 1.35
N THR A 253 -13.46 10.22 1.20
CA THR A 253 -12.67 9.66 2.29
C THR A 253 -11.50 10.57 2.65
N GLU A 254 -11.27 10.66 3.96
CA GLU A 254 -10.09 11.26 4.54
C GLU A 254 -9.41 10.19 5.39
N THR A 255 -8.21 9.79 4.98
CA THR A 255 -7.40 8.81 5.69
C THR A 255 -6.11 9.47 6.15
N GLU A 256 -5.80 9.28 7.42
CA GLU A 256 -4.59 9.74 8.06
C GLU A 256 -3.78 8.55 8.55
N MET A 257 -2.49 8.51 8.20
CA MET A 257 -1.55 7.52 8.70
C MET A 257 -0.48 8.22 9.52
N ILE A 258 -0.35 7.86 10.79
CA ILE A 258 0.65 8.42 11.72
C ILE A 258 1.66 7.33 12.07
N ALA A 259 2.92 7.61 11.77
CA ALA A 259 4.01 6.69 12.03
C ALA A 259 4.18 6.45 13.53
N SER A 260 4.34 5.19 13.90
CA SER A 260 4.52 4.72 15.27
C SER A 260 5.98 4.30 15.51
N ALA A 261 6.39 4.31 16.78
CA ALA A 261 7.76 3.94 17.19
C ALA A 261 8.08 2.45 16.94
N ASN A 262 7.06 1.60 16.79
CA ASN A 262 7.17 0.15 16.55
C ASN A 262 7.30 -0.23 15.06
N GLN A 263 7.79 0.70 14.23
CA GLN A 263 7.97 0.53 12.78
C GLN A 263 6.65 0.25 12.05
N SER A 264 5.59 0.96 12.38
CA SER A 264 4.27 0.78 11.76
C SER A 264 3.49 2.10 11.75
N TYR A 265 2.20 2.05 11.42
CA TYR A 265 1.29 3.19 11.38
C TYR A 265 0.02 2.94 12.17
N ALA A 266 -0.41 3.97 12.90
CA ALA A 266 -1.81 4.11 13.30
C ALA A 266 -2.56 4.77 12.14
N VAL A 267 -3.66 4.15 11.72
CA VAL A 267 -4.46 4.61 10.58
C VAL A 267 -5.83 5.04 11.10
N THR A 268 -6.25 6.26 10.77
CA THR A 268 -7.62 6.72 11.02
C THR A 268 -8.23 7.09 9.70
N ALA A 269 -9.44 6.62 9.43
CA ALA A 269 -10.14 6.95 8.20
C ALA A 269 -11.59 7.31 8.47
N VAL A 270 -12.10 8.26 7.69
CA VAL A 270 -13.52 8.61 7.65
C VAL A 270 -14.00 8.45 6.21
N LEU A 271 -15.18 7.86 6.04
CA LEU A 271 -15.93 7.84 4.78
C LEU A 271 -17.21 8.64 4.98
N LYS A 272 -17.45 9.62 4.11
CA LYS A 272 -18.58 10.55 4.19
C LYS A 272 -19.34 10.55 2.89
N ARG A 273 -20.66 10.75 2.96
CA ARG A 273 -21.47 11.05 1.77
C ARG A 273 -21.43 12.56 1.52
N ARG A 274 -21.09 12.97 0.29
CA ARG A 274 -21.16 14.36 -0.14
C ARG A 274 -22.61 14.69 -0.52
N ASP A 275 -23.16 15.75 0.05
CA ASP A 275 -24.47 16.26 -0.38
C ASP A 275 -24.32 16.91 -1.75
N SER A 276 -25.23 16.58 -2.68
CA SER A 276 -25.20 17.05 -4.08
C SER A 276 -25.50 18.54 -4.25
N ASP A 277 -25.76 19.31 -3.19
CA ASP A 277 -26.13 20.72 -3.30
C ASP A 277 -25.74 21.50 -2.04
N GLY A 278 -25.00 22.61 -2.22
CA GLY A 278 -24.75 23.62 -1.19
C GLY A 278 -25.99 24.41 -0.74
N LYS A 279 -27.20 23.82 -0.87
CA LYS A 279 -28.49 24.40 -0.53
C LYS A 279 -29.44 23.34 0.03
N SER A 280 -29.21 22.92 1.28
CA SER A 280 -30.35 22.53 2.13
C SER A 280 -30.01 22.73 3.60
N LYS A 281 -30.68 23.73 4.18
CA LYS A 281 -30.87 23.88 5.62
C LYS A 281 -31.89 22.83 6.07
N ASN A 282 -31.61 22.20 7.22
CA ASN A 282 -32.50 21.35 8.02
C ASN A 282 -32.88 19.98 7.44
N VAL A 283 -31.95 19.02 7.52
CA VAL A 283 -32.25 17.58 7.61
C VAL A 283 -31.33 16.98 8.69
N SER A 284 -31.91 16.14 9.56
CA SER A 284 -31.31 15.55 10.77
C SER A 284 -29.92 14.94 10.57
N THR A 285 -29.03 15.25 11.50
CA THR A 285 -27.57 15.15 11.45
C THR A 285 -26.99 13.77 11.79
N THR A 286 -27.63 12.66 11.42
CA THR A 286 -27.31 11.35 12.06
C THR A 286 -26.91 10.17 11.18
N GLU A 287 -26.66 10.32 9.87
CA GLU A 287 -26.11 9.20 9.03
C GLU A 287 -25.19 9.68 7.88
N LYS A 288 -24.31 10.66 8.09
CA LYS A 288 -23.49 11.22 6.98
C LYS A 288 -22.05 10.71 6.90
N ALA A 289 -21.53 10.09 7.95
CA ALA A 289 -20.13 9.68 8.03
C ALA A 289 -19.97 8.40 8.86
N VAL A 290 -19.04 7.54 8.45
CA VAL A 290 -18.53 6.42 9.26
C VAL A 290 -17.02 6.54 9.37
N SER A 291 -16.46 6.09 10.47
CA SER A 291 -15.03 6.20 10.74
C SER A 291 -14.49 5.00 11.50
N GLY A 292 -13.19 4.81 11.43
CA GLY A 292 -12.49 3.82 12.23
C GLY A 292 -11.04 4.20 12.49
N THR A 293 -10.43 3.50 13.44
CA THR A 293 -9.02 3.62 13.78
C THR A 293 -8.44 2.21 13.85
N TRP A 294 -7.32 2.00 13.15
CA TRP A 294 -6.66 0.71 13.04
C TRP A 294 -5.17 0.84 13.35
N ASN A 295 -4.57 -0.28 13.75
CA ASN A 295 -3.14 -0.38 13.99
C ASN A 295 -2.52 -1.37 13.01
N LEU A 296 -1.68 -0.90 12.07
CA LEU A 296 -1.01 -1.77 11.10
C LEU A 296 -0.03 -2.77 11.74
N LYS A 297 0.30 -2.62 13.03
CA LYS A 297 1.13 -3.58 13.77
C LYS A 297 0.36 -4.81 14.24
N ASP A 298 -0.96 -4.73 14.35
CA ASP A 298 -1.81 -5.84 14.82
C ASP A 298 -2.82 -6.26 13.76
N PRO A 299 -2.36 -6.81 12.62
CA PRO A 299 -3.25 -7.27 11.57
C PRO A 299 -3.91 -8.62 11.90
N TYR A 300 -5.15 -8.78 11.44
CA TYR A 300 -5.82 -10.07 11.36
C TYR A 300 -5.57 -10.72 10.00
N TYR A 301 -4.75 -11.77 9.97
CA TYR A 301 -4.50 -12.56 8.75
C TYR A 301 -5.65 -13.53 8.48
N ARG A 302 -6.46 -13.24 7.45
CA ARG A 302 -7.67 -13.98 7.10
C ARG A 302 -7.49 -14.80 5.82
N GLN A 303 -6.56 -15.75 5.85
CA GLN A 303 -6.20 -16.57 4.68
C GLN A 303 -7.14 -17.77 4.52
N LEU A 304 -8.43 -17.52 4.28
CA LEU A 304 -9.46 -18.57 4.21
C LEU A 304 -9.58 -19.23 2.83
N HIS A 305 -9.07 -18.61 1.78
CA HIS A 305 -9.18 -19.13 0.42
C HIS A 305 -7.98 -20.01 0.06
N TYR A 306 -8.26 -21.25 -0.34
CA TYR A 306 -7.27 -22.16 -0.93
C TYR A 306 -7.84 -22.80 -2.20
N PRO A 307 -7.12 -22.79 -3.34
CA PRO A 307 -5.86 -22.05 -3.56
C PRO A 307 -6.07 -20.54 -3.53
N GLN A 308 -4.99 -19.79 -3.32
CA GLN A 308 -5.07 -18.32 -3.29
C GLN A 308 -5.55 -17.78 -4.66
N PRO A 309 -6.44 -16.77 -4.69
CA PRO A 309 -7.00 -16.23 -5.93
C PRO A 309 -5.92 -15.74 -6.91
N GLY A 310 -6.25 -15.79 -8.21
CA GLY A 310 -5.43 -15.21 -9.27
C GLY A 310 -4.27 -16.09 -9.77
N TYR A 311 -4.04 -17.27 -9.19
CA TYR A 311 -3.14 -18.27 -9.77
C TYR A 311 -3.90 -19.28 -10.63
N THR A 312 -3.34 -19.61 -11.79
CA THR A 312 -3.79 -20.77 -12.58
C THR A 312 -3.49 -22.07 -11.84
N GLU A 313 -4.26 -23.12 -12.11
CA GLU A 313 -4.05 -24.45 -11.50
C GLU A 313 -2.60 -24.95 -11.68
N ALA A 314 -2.00 -24.68 -12.84
CA ALA A 314 -0.60 -25.00 -13.13
C ALA A 314 0.40 -24.20 -12.27
N GLN A 315 0.16 -22.90 -12.06
CA GLN A 315 1.00 -22.07 -11.19
C GLN A 315 0.89 -22.50 -9.72
N THR A 316 -0.31 -22.84 -9.27
CA THR A 316 -0.55 -23.38 -7.93
C THR A 316 0.20 -24.70 -7.74
N LYS A 317 0.09 -25.65 -8.68
CA LYS A 317 0.81 -26.94 -8.61
C LYS A 317 2.32 -26.75 -8.50
N ARG A 318 2.90 -25.83 -9.29
CA ARG A 318 4.33 -25.51 -9.22
C ARG A 318 4.75 -24.90 -7.87
N TRP A 319 3.98 -23.94 -7.36
CA TRP A 319 4.32 -23.27 -6.10
C TRP A 319 4.28 -24.22 -4.90
N TYR A 320 3.43 -25.25 -4.96
CA TYR A 320 3.28 -26.26 -3.92
C TYR A 320 3.96 -27.61 -4.25
N GLY A 321 4.93 -27.64 -5.19
CA GLY A 321 5.92 -28.72 -5.29
C GLY A 321 5.80 -29.67 -6.49
N ASP A 322 4.97 -29.38 -7.49
CA ASP A 322 4.93 -30.16 -8.74
C ASP A 322 5.78 -29.46 -9.83
N GLU A 323 7.06 -29.80 -9.89
CA GLU A 323 8.06 -29.17 -10.77
C GLU A 323 7.77 -29.33 -12.28
N ALA A 324 6.84 -30.22 -12.66
CA ALA A 324 6.58 -30.59 -14.06
C ALA A 324 5.59 -29.67 -14.81
N ALA A 325 5.02 -28.64 -14.19
CA ALA A 325 4.04 -27.77 -14.85
C ALA A 325 4.70 -26.84 -15.91
N GLU A 326 4.58 -27.20 -17.20
CA GLU A 326 5.05 -26.39 -18.33
C GLU A 326 4.46 -24.97 -18.31
N VAL A 327 5.32 -23.95 -18.32
CA VAL A 327 4.93 -22.54 -18.55
C VAL A 327 4.83 -22.32 -20.06
N ARG A 328 3.76 -22.81 -20.68
CA ARG A 328 3.27 -22.16 -21.91
C ARG A 328 2.16 -21.23 -21.48
N GLY A 329 2.52 -19.95 -21.37
CA GLY A 329 1.59 -18.89 -20.97
C GLY A 329 0.32 -18.96 -21.80
N ALA A 330 -0.80 -19.27 -21.15
CA ALA A 330 -2.11 -19.05 -21.72
C ALA A 330 -2.27 -17.53 -21.88
N ASP A 331 -2.25 -17.11 -23.14
CA ASP A 331 -2.71 -15.82 -23.66
C ASP A 331 -2.09 -14.54 -23.11
N ALA A 332 -0.93 -14.21 -23.67
CA ALA A 332 -0.51 -12.83 -23.94
C ALA A 332 -1.48 -12.04 -24.87
N ARG A 333 -2.69 -12.55 -25.14
CA ARG A 333 -3.72 -11.92 -25.97
C ARG A 333 -4.65 -10.99 -25.18
N PHE A 334 -4.68 -11.05 -23.85
CA PHE A 334 -5.55 -10.16 -23.06
C PHE A 334 -5.12 -8.68 -23.09
N PHE A 335 -3.87 -8.38 -23.45
CA PHE A 335 -3.36 -7.00 -23.58
C PHE A 335 -3.26 -6.51 -25.04
N ALA A 336 -3.62 -7.32 -26.04
CA ALA A 336 -3.37 -7.00 -27.46
C ALA A 336 -4.62 -6.51 -28.23
N ASP A 337 -5.83 -6.73 -27.73
CA ASP A 337 -7.07 -6.46 -28.50
C ASP A 337 -7.67 -5.05 -28.30
N ALA A 338 -6.98 -4.14 -27.60
CA ALA A 338 -7.44 -2.75 -27.45
C ALA A 338 -6.92 -1.76 -28.52
N GLU A 339 -6.03 -2.18 -29.44
CA GLU A 339 -5.47 -1.30 -30.49
C GLU A 339 -5.93 -1.61 -31.93
N ARG A 340 -6.97 -2.44 -32.11
CA ARG A 340 -7.62 -2.63 -33.43
C ARG A 340 -9.12 -2.36 -33.38
N SER A 341 -9.47 -1.15 -32.97
CA SER A 341 -10.81 -0.58 -33.17
C SER A 341 -10.80 0.93 -32.91
N LYS A 342 -10.14 1.69 -33.79
CA LYS A 342 -10.56 3.00 -34.30
C LYS A 342 -9.53 3.56 -35.27
#